data_AF-A0A1F6IAS0-F1
#
_entry.id   AF-A0A1F6IAS0-F1
#
_cell.length_a   1.000
_cell.length_b   1.000
_cell.length_c   1.000
_cell.angle_alpha   90.00
_cell.angle_beta   90.00
_cell.angle_gamma   90.00
#
_symmetry.space_group_name_H-M   'P 1'
#
loop_
_entity.id
_entity.type
_entity.pdbx_description
1 polymer ?
#
loop_
_entity_poly.entity_id
_entity_poly.type
_entity_poly.pdbx_seq_one_letter_code
_entity_poly.pdbx_strand_id
1 'polypeptide(L)'
;MELIKNFGIDPMLLGAQIVNFLIVLFILRKFLYKPILDTLKKRRDKISEGLKVTEEANARLEKITREEKTILRNAENQVKKLVEDAKKEASEVLRKADELTKVKTDRLLLEARQQIATETREAESRLEKKIGMLAIDLIRKSIPSLFSKNDQQAAMKNVLGKLKKIT
;
A
#
# COMPACT_ATOMS: atom_id res chain seq x y z
N MET A 1 -3.01 -87.16 75.87
CA MET A 1 -3.57 -85.85 76.26
C MET A 1 -2.73 -85.12 77.33
N GLU A 2 -1.44 -85.46 77.52
CA GLU A 2 -0.60 -84.82 78.57
C GLU A 2 0.59 -84.00 78.05
N LEU A 3 0.86 -84.01 76.73
CA LEU A 3 1.99 -83.27 76.14
C LEU A 3 1.74 -81.76 75.95
N ILE A 4 0.47 -81.31 76.05
CA ILE A 4 0.10 -79.91 75.79
C ILE A 4 0.08 -79.08 77.09
N LYS A 5 -0.24 -79.71 78.25
CA LYS A 5 -0.31 -79.01 79.54
C LYS A 5 1.06 -78.65 80.13
N ASN A 6 2.11 -79.44 79.89
CA ASN A 6 3.46 -79.18 80.43
C ASN A 6 4.27 -78.16 79.62
N PHE A 7 3.76 -77.73 78.46
CA PHE A 7 4.42 -76.71 77.62
C PHE A 7 4.00 -75.28 77.94
N GLY A 8 3.14 -75.05 78.94
CA GLY A 8 2.62 -73.70 79.23
C GLY A 8 1.76 -73.12 78.10
N ILE A 9 1.34 -73.96 77.15
CA ILE A 9 0.51 -73.57 76.02
C ILE A 9 -0.90 -74.04 76.30
N ASP A 10 -1.73 -73.13 76.81
CA ASP A 10 -3.18 -73.35 76.87
C ASP A 10 -3.77 -73.22 75.46
N PRO A 11 -4.40 -74.27 74.90
CA PRO A 11 -5.04 -74.22 73.57
C PRO A 11 -6.06 -73.09 73.42
N MET A 12 -6.72 -72.72 74.52
CA MET A 12 -7.65 -71.60 74.60
C MET A 12 -6.94 -70.25 74.42
N LEU A 13 -5.77 -70.05 75.04
CA LEU A 13 -4.97 -68.84 74.90
C LEU A 13 -4.39 -68.71 73.50
N LEU A 14 -3.93 -69.83 72.91
CA LEU A 14 -3.39 -69.84 71.55
C LEU A 14 -4.49 -69.51 70.52
N GLY A 15 -5.71 -70.05 70.69
CA GLY A 15 -6.87 -69.67 69.88
C GLY A 15 -7.21 -68.18 70.00
N ALA A 16 -7.24 -67.63 71.22
CA ALA A 16 -7.48 -66.22 71.45
C ALA A 16 -6.38 -65.32 70.83
N GLN A 17 -5.12 -65.74 70.87
CA GLN A 17 -4.00 -65.03 70.26
C GLN A 17 -4.07 -65.02 68.73
N ILE A 18 -4.46 -66.14 68.11
CA ILE A 18 -4.71 -66.20 66.66
C ILE A 18 -5.86 -65.28 66.27
N VAL A 19 -6.96 -65.30 67.02
CA VAL A 19 -8.11 -64.42 66.75
C VAL A 19 -7.70 -62.94 66.90
N ASN A 20 -6.94 -62.59 67.93
CA ASN A 20 -6.42 -61.22 68.09
C ASN A 20 -5.50 -60.81 66.93
N PHE A 21 -4.58 -61.69 66.52
CA PHE A 21 -3.72 -61.44 65.36
C PHE A 21 -4.54 -61.24 64.08
N LEU A 22 -5.56 -62.05 63.84
CA LEU A 22 -6.44 -61.91 62.68
C LEU A 22 -7.26 -60.61 62.71
N ILE A 23 -7.73 -60.18 63.88
CA ILE A 23 -8.42 -58.89 64.05
C ILE A 23 -7.47 -57.73 63.70
N VAL A 24 -6.26 -57.73 64.25
CA VAL A 24 -5.25 -56.70 63.96
C VAL A 24 -4.84 -56.73 62.49
N LEU A 25 -4.64 -57.91 61.90
CA LEU A 25 -4.33 -58.07 60.48
C LEU A 25 -5.45 -57.54 59.58
N PHE A 26 -6.71 -57.80 59.94
CA PHE A 26 -7.87 -57.29 59.20
C PHE A 26 -7.95 -55.76 59.27
N ILE A 27 -7.72 -55.18 60.46
CA ILE A 27 -7.66 -53.73 60.65
C ILE A 27 -6.51 -53.14 59.83
N LEU A 28 -5.31 -53.68 59.91
CA LEU A 28 -4.15 -53.21 59.13
C LEU A 28 -4.38 -53.32 57.61
N ARG A 29 -4.96 -54.42 57.15
CA ARG A 29 -5.28 -54.62 55.73
C ARG A 29 -6.30 -53.59 55.24
N LYS A 30 -7.32 -53.27 56.03
CA LYS A 30 -8.36 -52.31 55.62
C LYS A 30 -7.91 -50.86 55.77
N PHE A 31 -7.24 -50.52 56.86
CA PHE A 31 -6.91 -49.15 57.23
C PHE A 31 -5.54 -48.67 56.76
N LEU A 32 -4.53 -49.54 56.61
CA LEU A 32 -3.16 -49.11 56.26
C LEU A 32 -2.82 -49.35 54.79
N TYR A 33 -3.13 -50.55 54.26
CA TYR A 33 -2.78 -50.88 52.87
C TYR A 33 -3.45 -49.98 51.84
N LYS A 34 -4.75 -49.68 52.03
CA LYS A 34 -5.51 -48.84 51.11
C LYS A 34 -4.95 -47.42 50.99
N PRO A 35 -4.77 -46.63 52.07
CA PRO A 35 -4.22 -45.28 51.94
C PRO A 35 -2.76 -45.24 51.47
N ILE A 36 -1.93 -46.25 51.81
CA ILE A 36 -0.55 -46.31 51.33
C ILE A 36 -0.51 -46.53 49.81
N LEU A 37 -1.31 -47.46 49.29
CA LEU A 37 -1.39 -47.69 47.85
C LEU A 37 -2.01 -46.50 47.12
N ASP A 38 -3.04 -45.89 47.69
CA ASP A 38 -3.69 -44.70 47.10
C ASP A 38 -2.73 -43.51 47.03
N THR A 39 -1.90 -43.28 48.05
CA THR A 39 -0.91 -42.19 48.04
C THR A 39 0.22 -42.45 47.04
N LEU A 40 0.70 -43.70 46.92
CA LEU A 40 1.68 -44.08 45.91
C LEU A 40 1.12 -43.95 44.49
N LYS A 41 -0.13 -44.36 44.27
CA LYS A 41 -0.82 -44.20 42.99
C LYS A 41 -0.98 -42.72 42.64
N LYS A 42 -1.47 -41.89 43.57
CA LYS A 42 -1.57 -40.43 43.37
C LYS A 42 -0.24 -39.78 43.03
N ARG A 43 0.86 -40.19 43.68
CA ARG A 43 2.21 -39.70 43.36
C ARG A 43 2.63 -40.11 41.95
N ARG A 44 2.44 -41.38 41.59
CA ARG A 44 2.75 -41.89 40.25
C ARG A 44 1.96 -41.15 39.17
N ASP A 45 0.65 -41.02 39.37
CA ASP A 45 -0.26 -40.38 38.43
C ASP A 45 0.11 -38.90 38.25
N LYS A 46 0.38 -38.17 39.35
CA LYS A 46 0.82 -36.77 39.29
C LYS A 46 2.14 -36.58 38.54
N ILE A 47 3.10 -37.49 38.72
CA ILE A 47 4.38 -37.44 38.00
C ILE A 47 4.15 -37.73 36.51
N SER A 48 3.37 -38.76 36.19
CA SER A 48 3.07 -39.11 34.80
C SER A 48 2.32 -38.00 34.08
N GLU A 49 1.34 -37.38 34.74
CA GLU A 49 0.60 -36.23 34.22
C GLU A 49 1.52 -35.02 34.03
N GLY A 50 2.37 -34.71 35.01
CA GLY A 50 3.34 -33.61 34.90
C GLY A 50 4.33 -33.80 33.74
N LEU A 51 4.81 -35.02 33.52
CA LEU A 51 5.68 -35.35 32.39
C LEU A 51 4.95 -35.19 31.06
N LYS A 52 3.71 -35.70 30.94
CA LYS A 52 2.90 -35.54 29.72
C LYS A 52 2.62 -34.08 29.40
N VAL A 53 2.23 -33.28 30.40
CA VAL A 53 1.99 -31.84 30.22
C VAL A 53 3.26 -31.13 29.77
N THR A 54 4.42 -31.49 30.32
CA THR A 54 5.71 -30.89 29.93
C THR A 54 6.08 -31.26 28.50
N GLU A 55 5.90 -32.53 28.11
CA GLU A 55 6.17 -33.00 26.75
C GLU A 55 5.23 -32.34 25.73
N GLU A 56 3.93 -32.25 26.04
CA GLU A 56 2.96 -31.54 25.21
C GLU A 56 3.28 -30.04 25.11
N ALA A 57 3.69 -29.40 26.20
CA ALA A 57 4.09 -28.00 26.20
C ALA A 57 5.32 -27.76 25.31
N ASN A 58 6.33 -28.62 25.40
CA ASN A 58 7.52 -28.54 24.56
C ASN A 58 7.16 -28.76 23.07
N ALA A 59 6.35 -29.77 22.76
CA ALA A 59 5.90 -30.02 21.38
C ALA A 59 5.08 -28.84 20.80
N ARG A 60 4.22 -28.22 21.63
CA ARG A 60 3.46 -27.01 21.26
C ARG A 60 4.38 -25.82 21.04
N LEU A 61 5.36 -25.60 21.93
CA LEU A 61 6.35 -24.53 21.78
C LEU A 61 7.13 -24.68 20.48
N GLU A 62 7.65 -25.87 20.19
CA GLU A 62 8.36 -26.11 18.94
C GLU A 62 7.48 -25.88 17.71
N LYS A 63 6.20 -26.29 17.77
CA LYS A 63 5.25 -26.06 16.69
C LYS A 63 5.02 -24.56 16.47
N ILE A 64 4.79 -23.80 17.54
CA ILE A 64 4.62 -22.34 17.50
C ILE A 64 5.87 -21.70 16.92
N THR A 65 7.07 -22.05 17.38
CA THR A 65 8.32 -21.48 16.85
C THR A 65 8.52 -21.80 15.36
N ARG A 66 8.12 -23.00 14.90
CA ARG A 66 8.16 -23.36 13.47
C ARG A 66 7.16 -22.54 12.65
N GLU A 67 5.95 -22.34 13.17
CA GLU A 67 4.92 -21.52 12.54
C GLU A 67 5.33 -20.04 12.49
N GLU A 68 5.84 -19.48 13.59
CA GLU A 68 6.37 -18.11 13.65
C GLU A 68 7.48 -17.88 12.62
N LYS A 69 8.45 -18.80 12.52
CA LYS A 69 9.52 -18.69 11.50
C LYS A 69 8.96 -18.72 10.08
N THR A 70 7.93 -19.54 9.84
CA THR A 70 7.26 -19.62 8.54
C THR A 70 6.50 -18.34 8.23
N ILE A 71 5.74 -17.81 9.21
CA ILE A 71 5.00 -16.55 9.08
C ILE A 71 5.96 -15.40 8.80
N LEU A 72 7.09 -15.32 9.53
CA LEU A 72 8.08 -14.27 9.34
C LEU A 72 8.70 -14.31 7.94
N ARG A 73 9.10 -15.51 7.48
CA ARG A 73 9.62 -15.70 6.11
C ARG A 73 8.60 -15.32 5.03
N ASN A 74 7.34 -15.70 5.25
CA ASN A 74 6.26 -15.35 4.32
C ASN A 74 6.01 -13.84 4.30
N ALA A 75 6.03 -13.18 5.47
CA ALA A 75 5.91 -11.74 5.56
C ALA A 75 7.07 -11.01 4.86
N GLU A 76 8.32 -11.45 5.06
CA GLU A 76 9.48 -10.89 4.35
C GLU A 76 9.34 -11.02 2.83
N ASN A 77 8.88 -12.18 2.33
CA ASN A 77 8.66 -12.39 0.91
C ASN A 77 7.51 -11.51 0.36
N GLN A 78 6.43 -11.35 1.12
CA GLN A 78 5.32 -10.47 0.75
C GLN A 78 5.77 -9.01 0.69
N VAL A 79 6.55 -8.55 1.67
CA VAL A 79 7.10 -7.18 1.69
C VAL A 79 8.02 -6.96 0.50
N LYS A 80 8.93 -7.89 0.20
CA LYS A 80 9.81 -7.80 -0.97
C LYS A 80 9.01 -7.68 -2.26
N LYS A 81 7.98 -8.52 -2.42
CA LYS A 81 7.09 -8.49 -3.58
C LYS A 81 6.33 -7.16 -3.68
N LEU A 82 5.77 -6.68 -2.57
CA LEU A 82 5.07 -5.40 -2.51
C LEU A 82 5.96 -4.23 -2.93
N VAL A 83 7.21 -4.21 -2.45
CA VAL A 83 8.18 -3.17 -2.82
C VAL A 83 8.57 -3.27 -4.29
N GLU A 84 8.72 -4.47 -4.83
CA GLU A 84 9.02 -4.67 -6.26
C GLU A 84 7.85 -4.21 -7.14
N ASP A 85 6.62 -4.58 -6.78
CA ASP A 85 5.41 -4.20 -7.50
C ASP A 85 5.20 -2.69 -7.45
N ALA A 86 5.40 -2.05 -6.28
CA ALA A 86 5.33 -0.60 -6.13
C ALA A 86 6.39 0.13 -6.99
N LYS A 87 7.61 -0.41 -7.10
CA LYS A 87 8.65 0.15 -7.96
C LYS A 87 8.28 0.04 -9.44
N LYS A 88 7.73 -1.10 -9.87
CA LYS A 88 7.25 -1.29 -11.24
C LYS A 88 6.13 -0.33 -11.58
N GLU A 89 5.14 -0.20 -10.68
CA GLU A 89 4.03 0.73 -10.87
C GLU A 89 4.52 2.18 -10.93
N ALA A 90 5.42 2.60 -10.03
CA ALA A 90 6.01 3.93 -10.07
C ALA A 90 6.75 4.20 -11.39
N SER A 91 7.52 3.23 -11.89
CA SER A 91 8.21 3.35 -13.18
C SER A 91 7.23 3.48 -14.35
N GLU A 92 6.13 2.73 -14.34
CA GLU A 92 5.09 2.83 -15.37
C GLU A 92 4.35 4.17 -15.32
N VAL A 93 4.07 4.68 -14.12
CA VAL A 93 3.46 6.01 -13.93
C VAL A 93 4.39 7.10 -14.47
N LEU A 94 5.68 7.05 -14.15
CA LEU A 94 6.67 8.00 -14.67
C LEU A 94 6.75 7.93 -16.20
N ARG A 95 6.84 6.73 -16.78
CA ARG A 95 6.87 6.56 -18.24
C ARG A 95 5.63 7.14 -18.92
N LYS A 96 4.44 6.85 -18.39
CA LYS A 96 3.18 7.40 -18.90
C LYS A 96 3.11 8.91 -18.75
N ALA A 97 3.59 9.46 -17.63
CA ALA A 97 3.63 10.89 -17.41
C ALA A 97 4.56 11.60 -18.40
N ASP A 98 5.73 11.02 -18.68
CA ASP A 98 6.69 11.54 -19.67
C ASP A 98 6.12 11.51 -21.09
N GLU A 99 5.48 10.40 -21.48
CA GLU A 99 4.82 10.27 -22.79
C GLU A 99 3.70 11.31 -22.94
N LEU A 100 2.84 11.45 -21.94
CA LEU A 100 1.76 12.44 -21.95
C LEU A 100 2.31 13.87 -22.00
N THR A 101 3.40 14.14 -21.28
CA THR A 101 4.07 15.44 -21.25
C THR A 101 4.67 15.78 -22.61
N LYS A 102 5.33 14.83 -23.28
CA LYS A 102 5.84 15.02 -24.64
C LYS A 102 4.73 15.37 -25.61
N VAL A 103 3.65 14.57 -25.62
CA VAL A 103 2.48 14.83 -26.49
C VAL A 103 1.87 16.21 -26.24
N LYS A 104 1.69 16.60 -24.97
CA LYS A 104 1.19 17.94 -24.62
C LYS A 104 2.15 19.04 -25.05
N THR A 105 3.45 18.85 -24.87
CA THR A 105 4.48 19.84 -25.23
C THR A 105 4.53 20.04 -26.73
N ASP A 106 4.52 18.96 -27.51
CA ASP A 106 4.51 19.02 -28.98
C ASP A 106 3.25 19.73 -29.50
N ARG A 107 2.10 19.43 -28.90
CA ARG A 107 0.84 20.11 -29.21
C ARG A 107 0.89 21.60 -28.90
N LEU A 108 1.35 21.98 -27.69
CA LEU A 108 1.51 23.37 -27.31
C LEU A 108 2.48 24.11 -28.23
N LEU A 109 3.58 23.47 -28.63
CA LEU A 109 4.54 24.07 -29.56
C LEU A 109 3.94 24.28 -30.95
N LEU A 110 3.12 23.34 -31.42
CA LEU A 110 2.40 23.47 -32.69
C LEU A 110 1.38 24.62 -32.63
N GLU A 111 0.58 24.69 -31.57
CA GLU A 111 -0.40 25.76 -31.34
C GLU A 111 0.29 27.13 -31.25
N ALA A 112 1.41 27.23 -30.52
CA ALA A 112 2.19 28.47 -30.42
C ALA A 112 2.76 28.91 -31.79
N ARG A 113 3.26 27.96 -32.61
CA ARG A 113 3.74 28.27 -33.97
C ARG A 113 2.60 28.77 -34.86
N GLN A 114 1.42 28.18 -34.78
CA GLN A 114 0.25 28.61 -35.54
C GLN A 114 -0.21 30.02 -35.11
N GLN A 115 -0.18 30.29 -33.80
CA GLN A 115 -0.51 31.62 -33.27
C GLN A 115 0.49 32.67 -33.74
N ILE A 116 1.80 32.41 -33.64
CA ILE A 116 2.85 33.32 -34.12
C ILE A 116 2.68 33.59 -35.62
N ALA A 117 2.41 32.56 -36.44
CA ALA A 117 2.19 32.72 -37.87
C ALA A 117 0.97 33.62 -38.17
N THR A 118 -0.10 33.49 -37.39
CA THR A 118 -1.30 34.32 -37.51
C THR A 118 -1.02 35.76 -37.11
N GLU A 119 -0.39 35.97 -35.94
CA GLU A 119 -0.02 37.30 -35.45
C GLU A 119 0.95 38.03 -36.40
N THR A 120 1.86 37.30 -37.05
CA THR A 120 2.79 37.83 -38.05
C THR A 120 2.04 38.35 -39.28
N ARG A 121 1.12 37.55 -39.83
CA ARG A 121 0.29 37.98 -40.98
C ARG A 121 -0.57 39.19 -40.65
N GLU A 122 -1.12 39.22 -39.43
CA GLU A 122 -1.88 40.39 -38.98
C GLU A 122 -0.99 41.63 -38.84
N ALA A 123 0.24 41.47 -38.34
CA ALA A 123 1.21 42.56 -38.22
C ALA A 123 1.62 43.09 -39.60
N GLU A 124 1.87 42.22 -40.57
CA GLU A 124 2.14 42.57 -41.97
C GLU A 124 0.97 43.35 -42.57
N SER A 125 -0.26 42.86 -42.43
CA SER A 125 -1.46 43.56 -42.92
C SER A 125 -1.65 44.94 -42.26
N ARG A 126 -1.37 45.05 -40.95
CA ARG A 126 -1.38 46.35 -40.25
C ARG A 126 -0.30 47.29 -40.79
N LEU A 127 0.89 46.78 -41.12
CA LEU A 127 1.98 47.56 -41.68
C LEU A 127 1.65 48.07 -43.08
N GLU A 128 1.12 47.22 -43.96
CA GLU A 128 0.67 47.58 -45.31
C GLU A 128 -0.36 48.71 -45.27
N LYS A 129 -1.38 48.59 -44.41
CA LYS A 129 -2.39 49.64 -44.21
C LYS A 129 -1.75 50.95 -43.75
N LYS A 130 -0.79 50.90 -42.83
CA LYS A 130 -0.09 52.08 -42.32
C LYS A 130 0.77 52.74 -43.39
N ILE A 131 1.47 51.97 -44.22
CA ILE A 131 2.24 52.49 -45.36
C ILE A 131 1.30 53.13 -46.39
N GLY A 132 0.16 52.50 -46.71
CA GLY A 132 -0.85 53.06 -47.62
C GLY A 132 -1.39 54.40 -47.13
N MET A 133 -1.71 54.52 -45.83
CA MET A 133 -2.14 55.79 -45.23
C MET A 133 -1.03 56.86 -45.30
N LEU A 134 0.22 56.50 -44.98
CA LEU A 134 1.35 57.43 -45.07
C LEU A 134 1.61 57.88 -46.51
N ALA A 135 1.48 57.00 -47.50
CA ALA A 135 1.62 57.35 -48.91
C ALA A 135 0.53 58.33 -49.36
N ILE A 136 -0.72 58.11 -48.95
CA ILE A 136 -1.83 59.05 -49.21
C ILE A 136 -1.57 60.40 -48.55
N ASP A 137 -1.12 60.42 -47.28
CA ASP A 137 -0.80 61.65 -46.57
C ASP A 137 0.36 62.42 -47.22
N LEU A 138 1.41 61.71 -47.68
CA LEU A 138 2.51 62.30 -48.44
C LEU A 138 2.03 62.89 -49.77
N ILE A 139 1.23 62.14 -50.54
CA ILE A 139 0.65 62.62 -51.81
C ILE A 139 -0.22 63.85 -51.55
N ARG A 140 -1.07 63.83 -50.52
CA ARG A 140 -1.93 64.96 -50.13
C ARG A 140 -1.12 66.20 -49.76
N LYS A 141 0.04 66.02 -49.11
CA LYS A 141 0.92 67.12 -48.70
C LYS A 141 1.80 67.64 -49.84
N SER A 142 2.17 66.79 -50.80
CA SER A 142 2.99 67.15 -51.97
C SER A 142 2.19 67.66 -53.17
N ILE A 143 0.91 67.30 -53.30
CA ILE A 143 0.00 67.79 -54.34
C ILE A 143 -0.01 69.33 -54.41
N PRO A 144 -0.25 70.07 -53.31
CA PRO A 144 -0.28 71.53 -53.35
C PRO A 144 1.05 72.16 -53.79
N SER A 145 2.18 71.51 -53.54
CA SER A 145 3.52 72.00 -53.91
C SER A 145 3.93 71.69 -55.36
N LEU A 146 3.25 70.75 -56.04
CA LEU A 146 3.54 70.39 -57.43
C LEU A 146 2.64 71.12 -58.44
N PHE A 147 1.53 71.71 -58.00
CA PHE A 147 0.68 72.52 -58.88
C PHE A 147 1.21 73.96 -59.00
N SER A 148 1.88 74.25 -60.12
CA SER A 148 2.17 75.62 -60.55
C SER A 148 0.88 76.37 -60.90
N LYS A 149 0.87 77.70 -60.77
CA LYS A 149 -0.30 78.59 -61.06
C LYS A 149 -0.95 78.32 -62.43
N ASN A 150 -0.19 77.76 -63.39
CA ASN A 150 -0.69 77.39 -64.72
C ASN A 150 -1.51 76.09 -64.74
N ASP A 151 -1.20 75.10 -63.91
CA ASP A 151 -1.92 73.82 -63.88
C ASP A 151 -3.26 73.93 -63.15
N GLN A 152 -3.36 74.85 -62.18
CA GLN A 152 -4.63 75.18 -61.51
C GLN A 152 -5.67 75.75 -62.48
N GLN A 153 -5.24 76.56 -63.47
CA GLN A 153 -6.13 77.08 -64.51
C GLN A 153 -6.58 75.99 -65.49
N ALA A 154 -5.70 75.06 -65.85
CA ALA A 154 -6.03 73.93 -66.73
C ALA A 154 -6.99 72.92 -66.06
N ALA A 155 -6.80 72.63 -64.78
CA ALA A 155 -7.71 71.79 -64.00
C ALA A 155 -9.10 72.45 -63.83
N MET A 156 -9.15 73.75 -63.55
CA MET A 156 -10.41 74.50 -63.45
C MET A 156 -11.18 74.51 -64.79
N LYS A 157 -10.48 74.71 -65.92
CA LYS A 157 -11.10 74.70 -67.25
C LYS A 157 -11.68 73.33 -67.64
N ASN A 158 -11.02 72.24 -67.24
CA ASN A 158 -11.50 70.87 -67.50
C ASN A 158 -12.68 70.46 -66.61
N VAL A 159 -12.72 70.90 -65.34
CA VAL A 159 -13.88 70.66 -64.45
C VAL A 159 -15.10 71.46 -64.94
N LEU A 160 -14.91 72.73 -65.30
CA LEU A 160 -15.96 73.56 -65.88
C LEU A 160 -16.45 73.02 -67.24
N GLY A 161 -15.56 72.43 -68.04
CA GLY A 161 -15.91 71.77 -69.30
C GLY A 161 -16.74 70.48 -69.13
N LYS A 162 -16.51 69.71 -68.06
CA LYS A 162 -17.29 68.49 -67.76
C LYS A 162 -18.65 68.82 -67.13
N LEU A 163 -18.75 69.88 -66.33
CA LEU A 163 -20.03 70.35 -65.77
C LEU A 163 -20.97 70.87 -66.88
N LYS A 164 -20.42 71.49 -67.93
CA LYS A 164 -21.20 71.95 -69.11
C LYS A 164 -21.64 70.82 -70.05
N LYS A 165 -21.20 69.58 -69.82
CA LYS A 165 -21.57 68.38 -70.60
C LYS A 165 -22.63 67.51 -69.92
N ILE A 166 -22.96 67.81 -68.65
CA ILE A 166 -23.93 67.08 -67.82
C ILE A 166 -25.22 67.90 -67.61
N THR A 167 -25.27 69.15 -68.10
CA THR A 167 -26.51 69.92 -68.33
C THR A 167 -26.76 69.98 -69.83
#